data_AF-A0A2H9TME2-F1
#
_entry.id   AF-A0A2H9TME2-F1
#
_cell.length_a   1.000
_cell.length_b   1.000
_cell.length_c   1.000
_cell.angle_alpha   90.00
_cell.angle_beta   90.00
_cell.angle_gamma   90.00
#
_symmetry.space_group_name_H-M   'P 1'
#
loop_
_entity.id
_entity.type
_entity.pdbx_description
1 polymer ?
#
loop_
_entity_poly.entity_id
_entity_poly.type
_entity_poly.pdbx_seq_one_letter_code
_entity_poly.pdbx_strand_id
1 'polypeptide(L)'
;MHNDSRELLEILYKRKRDFSLDQESLDYAANYGSLKVLQWAYFTAPTVQPSKACISSIMVRGFVKVFEFLYRHNKEFLPEAYQETEAHWDTIWHHDMIVKLYGIAPKLVPLELLYRHSIELKKYQAALWTGKQIYKTKGDIIFTAEDFNTAIGHEAWPFVTWAVEKQPQLLPSRETIDSWRPGWGINMEVRREFLALLDYLYGKTKDRWYMPTVEDLKNQPAECIQSVYFHDPGHFTDQDLLKLCASKETGTDIHEWLSGALGMDVANSEMAGAAASMGNIEALDWITEKNPEAFPSKDFLQRLFRVSRYFRKSMELVLWVFVKRPELLPDWKYIQRWTSFGESLVILERVKDYQERNAGELQVEQIEQETTRTG
;
A
#
# COMPACT_ATOMS: atom_id res chain seq x y z
N MET A 1 7.59 5.76 -28.10
CA MET A 1 7.41 4.36 -28.55
C MET A 1 7.19 3.50 -27.32
N HIS A 2 5.99 2.95 -27.11
CA HIS A 2 5.75 1.97 -26.05
C HIS A 2 6.30 0.59 -26.46
N ASN A 3 6.49 -0.32 -25.51
CA ASN A 3 7.02 -1.69 -25.71
C ASN A 3 6.32 -2.49 -26.84
N ASP A 4 5.16 -2.04 -27.29
CA ASP A 4 4.35 -2.61 -28.38
C ASP A 4 4.75 -2.11 -29.78
N SER A 5 5.79 -1.27 -29.90
CA SER A 5 6.22 -0.71 -31.20
C SER A 5 7.14 -1.63 -32.02
N ARG A 6 7.61 -2.75 -31.45
CA ARG A 6 8.55 -3.66 -32.14
C ARG A 6 7.95 -4.25 -33.40
N GLU A 7 6.75 -4.81 -33.32
CA GLU A 7 6.11 -5.53 -34.43
C GLU A 7 5.79 -4.58 -35.59
N LEU A 8 5.33 -3.37 -35.26
CA LEU A 8 5.08 -2.33 -36.26
C LEU A 8 6.38 -1.90 -36.97
N LEU A 9 7.46 -1.70 -36.22
CA LEU A 9 8.78 -1.37 -36.80
C LEU A 9 9.31 -2.48 -37.69
N GLU A 10 9.15 -3.74 -37.30
CA GLU A 10 9.57 -4.89 -38.10
C GLU A 10 8.79 -4.97 -39.42
N ILE A 11 7.48 -4.71 -39.39
CA ILE A 11 6.64 -4.64 -40.60
C ILE A 11 7.07 -3.48 -41.49
N LEU A 12 7.28 -2.29 -40.92
CA LEU A 12 7.69 -1.10 -41.67
C LEU A 12 9.06 -1.29 -42.33
N TYR A 13 10.04 -1.82 -41.60
CA TYR A 13 11.38 -2.11 -42.10
C TYR A 13 11.37 -3.14 -43.24
N LYS A 14 10.56 -4.20 -43.14
CA LYS A 14 10.46 -5.23 -44.19
C LYS A 14 9.68 -4.77 -45.42
N ARG A 15 8.66 -3.90 -45.25
CA ARG A 15 7.73 -3.54 -46.33
C ARG A 15 8.05 -2.21 -47.04
N LYS A 16 8.75 -1.28 -46.40
CA LYS A 16 9.13 0.00 -47.02
C LYS A 16 10.65 0.05 -47.21
N ARG A 17 11.10 0.15 -48.46
CA ARG A 17 12.52 0.39 -48.81
C ARG A 17 13.07 1.69 -48.22
N ASP A 18 12.21 2.62 -47.81
CA ASP A 18 12.60 3.97 -47.38
C ASP A 18 12.72 4.13 -45.84
N PHE A 19 12.50 3.08 -45.05
CA PHE A 19 12.69 3.16 -43.59
C PHE A 19 14.12 2.75 -43.22
N SER A 20 15.03 3.72 -43.11
CA SER A 20 16.38 3.51 -42.61
C SER A 20 16.40 3.54 -41.09
N LEU A 21 16.92 2.47 -40.48
CA LEU A 21 17.23 2.48 -39.05
C LEU A 21 18.51 3.29 -38.85
N ASP A 22 18.40 4.45 -38.19
CA ASP A 22 19.51 5.35 -37.91
C ASP A 22 19.83 5.44 -36.40
N GLN A 23 20.95 6.08 -36.08
CA GLN A 23 21.41 6.24 -34.69
C GLN A 23 20.41 7.05 -33.85
N GLU A 24 19.77 8.08 -34.42
CA GLU A 24 18.79 8.93 -33.73
C GLU A 24 17.57 8.12 -33.27
N SER A 25 17.05 7.24 -34.13
CA SER A 25 15.96 6.33 -33.79
C SER A 25 16.32 5.40 -32.64
N LEU A 26 17.58 4.93 -32.58
CA LEU A 26 18.06 4.08 -31.49
C LEU A 26 18.32 4.85 -30.20
N ASP A 27 18.81 6.09 -30.28
CA ASP A 27 18.91 7.00 -29.12
C ASP A 27 17.54 7.28 -28.53
N TYR A 28 16.54 7.52 -29.37
CA TYR A 28 15.17 7.65 -28.94
C TYR A 28 14.68 6.37 -28.26
N ALA A 29 14.85 5.19 -28.88
CA ALA A 29 14.46 3.92 -28.25
C ALA A 29 15.13 3.73 -26.87
N ALA A 30 16.41 4.06 -26.75
CA ALA A 30 17.16 4.00 -25.50
C ALA A 30 16.64 4.99 -24.44
N ASN A 31 16.39 6.24 -24.81
CA ASN A 31 15.84 7.30 -23.96
C ASN A 31 14.44 7.01 -23.40
N TYR A 32 13.74 6.04 -23.98
CA TYR A 32 12.42 5.59 -23.55
C TYR A 32 12.40 4.12 -23.08
N GLY A 33 13.57 3.52 -22.81
CA GLY A 33 13.65 2.19 -22.21
C GLY A 33 13.17 1.06 -23.12
N SER A 34 13.12 1.26 -24.43
CA SER A 34 12.55 0.33 -25.42
C SER A 34 13.50 -0.83 -25.77
N LEU A 35 13.80 -1.68 -24.78
CA LEU A 35 14.75 -2.79 -24.90
C LEU A 35 14.47 -3.71 -26.11
N LYS A 36 13.20 -4.04 -26.37
CA LYS A 36 12.81 -4.92 -27.49
C LYS A 36 13.20 -4.33 -28.85
N VAL A 37 13.10 -3.01 -29.01
CA VAL A 37 13.48 -2.32 -30.25
C VAL A 37 15.00 -2.35 -30.41
N LEU A 38 15.75 -2.06 -29.34
CA LEU A 38 17.22 -2.11 -29.36
C LEU A 38 17.76 -3.52 -29.64
N GLN A 39 17.15 -4.56 -29.07
CA GLN A 39 17.49 -5.94 -29.37
C GLN A 39 17.25 -6.29 -30.83
N TRP A 40 16.07 -5.95 -31.36
CA TRP A 40 15.74 -6.17 -32.78
C TRP A 40 16.68 -5.40 -33.71
N ALA A 41 16.97 -4.14 -33.40
CA ALA A 41 17.89 -3.27 -34.12
C ALA A 41 19.29 -3.89 -34.21
N TYR A 42 19.82 -4.38 -33.09
CA TYR A 42 21.13 -5.00 -33.03
C TYR A 42 21.25 -6.25 -33.92
N PHE A 43 20.19 -7.07 -33.99
CA PHE A 43 20.19 -8.25 -34.88
C PHE A 43 20.02 -7.89 -36.35
N THR A 44 19.30 -6.80 -36.66
CA THR A 44 18.96 -6.42 -38.03
C THR A 44 20.04 -5.55 -38.68
N ALA A 45 20.66 -4.65 -37.90
CA ALA A 45 21.67 -3.71 -38.35
C ALA A 45 22.73 -3.50 -37.25
N PRO A 46 23.64 -4.47 -37.03
CA PRO A 46 24.59 -4.47 -35.90
C PRO A 46 25.58 -3.30 -35.90
N THR A 47 25.77 -2.65 -37.05
CA THR A 47 26.63 -1.47 -37.20
C THR A 47 25.97 -0.18 -36.69
N VAL A 48 24.65 -0.16 -36.53
CA VAL A 48 23.91 1.00 -36.03
C VAL A 48 23.71 0.80 -34.52
N GLN A 49 24.31 1.66 -33.72
CA GLN A 49 24.21 1.63 -32.26
C GLN A 49 23.73 2.98 -31.73
N PRO A 50 22.99 3.00 -30.60
CA PRO A 50 22.76 4.25 -29.88
C PRO A 50 24.08 4.96 -29.59
N SER A 51 24.08 6.28 -29.67
CA SER A 51 25.16 7.14 -29.22
C SER A 51 25.25 7.16 -27.68
N LYS A 52 26.38 7.65 -27.16
CA LYS A 52 26.54 7.87 -25.71
C LYS A 52 25.62 8.97 -25.16
N ALA A 53 25.01 9.79 -26.02
CA ALA A 53 24.15 10.89 -25.58
C ALA A 53 22.88 10.41 -24.85
N CYS A 54 22.43 9.17 -25.10
CA CYS A 54 21.28 8.59 -24.40
C CYS A 54 21.60 8.04 -23.00
N ILE A 55 22.89 7.96 -22.61
CA ILE A 55 23.29 7.37 -21.32
C ILE A 55 22.69 8.13 -20.15
N SER A 56 22.76 9.46 -20.12
CA SER A 56 22.21 10.27 -19.02
C SER A 56 20.73 9.95 -18.75
N SER A 57 19.91 9.88 -19.80
CA SER A 57 18.50 9.51 -19.71
C SER A 57 18.30 8.08 -19.19
N ILE A 58 19.09 7.12 -19.68
CA ILE A 58 19.08 5.74 -19.18
C ILE A 58 19.39 5.71 -17.67
N MET A 59 20.38 6.49 -17.23
CA MET A 59 20.83 6.54 -15.84
C MET A 59 19.76 7.14 -14.92
N VAL A 60 19.22 8.29 -15.30
CA VAL A 60 18.17 9.02 -14.57
C VAL A 60 16.89 8.20 -14.46
N ARG A 61 16.45 7.59 -15.57
CA ARG A 61 15.16 6.89 -15.64
C ARG A 61 15.22 5.44 -15.15
N GLY A 62 16.41 4.95 -14.80
CA GLY A 62 16.58 3.61 -14.26
C GLY A 62 16.31 2.50 -15.28
N PHE A 63 16.62 2.72 -16.56
CA PHE A 63 16.46 1.68 -17.58
C PHE A 63 17.59 0.64 -17.53
N VAL A 64 17.73 -0.04 -16.39
CA VAL A 64 18.80 -0.99 -16.07
C VAL A 64 18.96 -2.06 -17.16
N LYS A 65 17.86 -2.62 -17.66
CA LYS A 65 17.92 -3.66 -18.71
C LYS A 65 18.43 -3.13 -20.05
N VAL A 66 18.13 -1.87 -20.39
CA VAL A 66 18.68 -1.21 -21.59
C VAL A 66 20.18 -0.99 -21.41
N PHE A 67 20.60 -0.43 -20.27
CA PHE A 67 22.02 -0.27 -19.96
C PHE A 67 22.78 -1.59 -20.01
N GLU A 68 22.26 -2.64 -19.37
CA GLU A 68 22.87 -3.98 -19.38
C GLU A 68 23.03 -4.53 -20.79
N PHE A 69 22.00 -4.37 -21.64
CA PHE A 69 22.05 -4.82 -23.02
C PHE A 69 23.12 -4.07 -23.81
N LEU A 70 23.16 -2.74 -23.72
CA LEU A 70 24.13 -1.92 -24.45
C LEU A 70 25.56 -2.16 -23.93
N TYR A 71 25.77 -2.17 -22.61
CA TYR A 71 27.06 -2.47 -21.99
C TYR A 71 27.56 -3.90 -22.26
N ARG A 72 26.65 -4.86 -22.45
CA ARG A 72 27.04 -6.24 -22.83
C ARG A 72 27.69 -6.27 -24.21
N HIS A 73 27.18 -5.51 -25.16
CA HIS A 73 27.63 -5.51 -26.56
C HIS A 73 28.67 -4.43 -26.87
N ASN A 74 28.76 -3.39 -26.04
CA ASN A 74 29.77 -2.34 -26.12
C ASN A 74 30.25 -1.97 -24.71
N LYS A 75 31.45 -2.44 -24.34
CA LYS A 75 32.03 -2.19 -23.00
C LYS A 75 32.42 -0.74 -22.75
N GLU A 76 32.55 0.05 -23.81
CA GLU A 76 32.82 1.47 -23.72
C GLU A 76 31.53 2.29 -23.48
N PHE A 77 30.36 1.65 -23.52
CA PHE A 77 29.06 2.24 -23.19
C PHE A 77 28.90 2.40 -21.67
N LEU A 78 29.78 3.21 -21.09
CA LEU A 78 29.77 3.62 -19.70
C LEU A 78 29.50 5.13 -19.62
N PRO A 79 28.80 5.60 -18.58
CA PRO A 79 28.69 7.02 -18.31
C PRO A 79 30.05 7.60 -17.91
N GLU A 80 30.14 8.92 -17.94
CA GLU A 80 31.18 9.64 -17.21
C GLU A 80 30.98 9.45 -15.70
N ALA A 81 32.01 9.74 -14.90
CA ALA A 81 31.86 9.71 -13.45
C ALA A 81 30.82 10.74 -13.02
N TYR A 82 29.95 10.40 -12.08
CA TYR A 82 28.92 11.31 -11.57
C TYR A 82 29.56 12.63 -11.09
N GLN A 83 29.03 13.76 -11.55
CA GLN A 83 29.58 15.09 -11.26
C GLN A 83 28.64 15.92 -10.39
N GLU A 84 29.18 16.95 -9.74
CA GLU A 84 28.41 17.88 -8.89
C GLU A 84 27.32 18.62 -9.67
N THR A 85 27.60 18.94 -10.94
CA THR A 85 26.64 19.60 -11.85
C THR A 85 25.40 18.75 -12.16
N GLU A 86 25.39 17.47 -11.79
CA GLU A 86 24.26 16.55 -11.95
C GLU A 86 23.35 16.47 -10.71
N ALA A 87 23.52 17.38 -9.73
CA ALA A 87 22.73 17.48 -8.49
C ALA A 87 21.31 18.07 -8.70
N HIS A 88 20.53 17.58 -9.67
CA HIS A 88 19.16 18.00 -9.90
C HIS A 88 18.19 16.83 -9.81
N TRP A 89 16.93 17.09 -9.43
CA TRP A 89 15.93 16.02 -9.24
C TRP A 89 15.64 15.23 -10.53
N ASP A 90 15.82 15.88 -11.68
CA ASP A 90 15.74 15.30 -13.03
C ASP A 90 17.03 14.60 -13.50
N THR A 91 18.14 14.73 -12.78
CA THR A 91 19.46 14.28 -13.25
C THR A 91 20.13 13.30 -12.32
N ILE A 92 19.66 13.17 -11.08
CA ILE A 92 20.15 12.13 -10.18
C ILE A 92 19.85 10.75 -10.74
N TRP A 93 20.87 9.89 -10.72
CA TRP A 93 20.74 8.53 -11.21
C TRP A 93 19.73 7.75 -10.38
N HIS A 94 18.95 6.90 -11.04
CA HIS A 94 18.02 6.00 -10.37
C HIS A 94 18.74 5.03 -9.43
N HIS A 95 18.13 4.68 -8.30
CA HIS A 95 18.71 3.78 -7.30
C HIS A 95 19.28 2.50 -7.91
N ASP A 96 18.46 1.74 -8.65
CA ASP A 96 18.90 0.49 -9.28
C ASP A 96 20.08 0.67 -10.24
N MET A 97 20.18 1.83 -10.89
CA MET A 97 21.28 2.12 -11.78
C MET A 97 22.57 2.41 -11.01
N ILE A 98 22.48 3.14 -9.90
CA ILE A 98 23.61 3.38 -9.00
C ILE A 98 24.19 2.04 -8.53
N VAL A 99 23.33 1.14 -8.03
CA VAL A 99 23.73 -0.20 -7.59
C VAL A 99 24.40 -0.96 -8.72
N LYS A 100 23.80 -0.92 -9.92
CA LYS A 100 24.31 -1.65 -11.09
C LYS A 100 25.68 -1.14 -11.52
N LEU A 101 25.83 0.18 -11.67
CA LEU A 101 27.06 0.79 -12.15
C LEU A 101 28.18 0.63 -11.12
N TYR A 102 27.89 0.74 -9.83
CA TYR A 102 28.90 0.51 -8.79
C TYR A 102 29.47 -0.91 -8.87
N GLY A 103 28.64 -1.92 -9.16
CA GLY A 103 29.11 -3.30 -9.36
C GLY A 103 29.99 -3.50 -10.59
N ILE A 104 29.92 -2.61 -11.59
CA ILE A 104 30.71 -2.67 -12.83
C ILE A 104 31.98 -1.82 -12.72
N ALA A 105 31.83 -0.58 -12.26
CA ALA A 105 32.87 0.43 -12.23
C ALA A 105 32.69 1.36 -11.02
N PRO A 106 33.10 0.93 -9.80
CA PRO A 106 32.92 1.68 -8.56
C PRO A 106 33.44 3.13 -8.64
N LYS A 107 34.53 3.36 -9.38
CA LYS A 107 35.15 4.68 -9.57
C LYS A 107 34.25 5.72 -10.24
N LEU A 108 33.19 5.30 -10.93
CA LEU A 108 32.23 6.21 -11.58
C LEU A 108 31.13 6.69 -10.63
N VAL A 109 31.06 6.11 -9.43
CA VAL A 109 30.03 6.35 -8.42
C VAL A 109 30.71 6.92 -7.17
N PRO A 110 31.00 8.24 -7.12
CA PRO A 110 31.52 8.90 -5.92
C PRO A 110 30.48 8.85 -4.81
N LEU A 111 30.62 7.87 -3.90
CA LEU A 111 29.60 7.51 -2.93
C LEU A 111 29.18 8.67 -2.03
N GLU A 112 30.12 9.49 -1.56
CA GLU A 112 29.88 10.61 -0.65
C GLU A 112 29.10 11.74 -1.33
N LEU A 113 29.48 12.09 -2.56
CA LEU A 113 28.79 13.10 -3.36
C LEU A 113 27.35 12.64 -3.64
N LEU A 114 27.20 11.40 -4.09
CA LEU A 114 25.90 10.83 -4.40
C LEU A 114 25.01 10.66 -3.16
N TYR A 115 25.59 10.32 -2.01
CA TYR A 115 24.90 10.31 -0.73
C TYR A 115 24.33 11.70 -0.40
N ARG A 116 25.15 12.75 -0.47
CA ARG A 116 24.71 14.13 -0.17
C ARG A 116 23.60 14.59 -1.10
N HIS A 117 23.76 14.46 -2.41
CA HIS A 117 22.70 14.82 -3.35
C HIS A 117 21.43 13.98 -3.16
N SER A 118 21.57 12.69 -2.82
CA SER A 118 20.40 11.85 -2.58
C SER A 118 19.58 12.32 -1.39
N ILE A 119 20.21 12.85 -0.34
CA ILE A 119 19.52 13.46 0.80
C ILE A 119 18.84 14.77 0.38
N GLU A 120 19.58 15.68 -0.25
CA GLU A 120 19.07 16.98 -0.71
C GLU A 120 17.87 16.84 -1.65
N LEU A 121 17.93 15.88 -2.56
CA LEU A 121 16.88 15.57 -3.53
C LEU A 121 15.83 14.59 -3.01
N LYS A 122 15.90 14.21 -1.72
CA LYS A 122 14.93 13.35 -1.04
C LYS A 122 14.77 11.96 -1.69
N LYS A 123 15.86 11.43 -2.25
CA LYS A 123 15.98 10.09 -2.85
C LYS A 123 16.53 9.10 -1.82
N TYR A 124 15.78 8.85 -0.75
CA TYR A 124 16.29 8.13 0.42
C TYR A 124 16.69 6.67 0.19
N GLN A 125 16.16 5.99 -0.82
CA GLN A 125 16.64 4.65 -1.19
C GLN A 125 18.08 4.69 -1.70
N ALA A 126 18.40 5.68 -2.56
CA ALA A 126 19.76 5.92 -3.02
C ALA A 126 20.67 6.34 -1.86
N ALA A 127 20.22 7.27 -1.01
CA ALA A 127 20.98 7.71 0.16
C ALA A 127 21.26 6.57 1.16
N LEU A 128 20.27 5.71 1.44
CA LEU A 128 20.43 4.54 2.31
C LEU A 128 21.47 3.58 1.76
N TRP A 129 21.41 3.31 0.45
CA TRP A 129 22.34 2.39 -0.18
C TRP A 129 23.76 2.95 -0.23
N THR A 130 23.95 4.21 -0.66
CA THR A 130 25.28 4.84 -0.70
C THR A 130 25.86 4.95 0.70
N GLY A 131 25.04 5.35 1.68
CA GLY A 131 25.44 5.41 3.07
C GLY A 131 25.92 4.05 3.60
N LYS A 132 25.21 2.96 3.30
CA LYS A 132 25.66 1.59 3.66
C LYS A 132 26.99 1.21 3.02
N GLN A 133 27.23 1.62 1.77
CA GLN A 133 28.53 1.37 1.12
C GLN A 133 29.67 2.19 1.74
N ILE A 134 29.43 3.48 2.05
CA ILE A 134 30.39 4.35 2.75
C ILE A 134 30.76 3.73 4.11
N TYR A 135 29.75 3.34 4.90
CA TYR A 135 29.97 2.72 6.19
C TYR A 135 30.76 1.41 6.08
N LYS A 136 30.49 0.59 5.05
CA LYS A 136 31.24 -0.65 4.80
C LYS A 136 32.71 -0.40 4.45
N THR A 137 33.02 0.68 3.73
CA THR A 137 34.39 0.97 3.27
C THR A 137 35.21 1.76 4.27
N LYS A 138 34.59 2.70 5.00
CA LYS A 138 35.27 3.61 5.94
C LYS A 138 35.07 3.26 7.41
N GLY A 139 34.02 2.51 7.74
CA GLY A 139 33.64 2.19 9.12
C GLY A 139 32.84 3.30 9.83
N ASP A 140 32.67 4.45 9.19
CA ASP A 140 31.93 5.60 9.73
C ASP A 140 31.09 6.31 8.66
N ILE A 141 30.05 6.99 9.13
CA ILE A 141 29.25 7.95 8.37
C ILE A 141 28.71 8.98 9.34
N ILE A 142 28.70 10.25 8.94
CA ILE A 142 28.20 11.35 9.76
C ILE A 142 26.86 11.82 9.19
N PHE A 143 25.78 11.55 9.91
CA PHE A 143 24.48 12.15 9.65
C PHE A 143 24.39 13.49 10.36
N THR A 144 23.78 14.48 9.72
CA THR A 144 23.38 15.72 10.39
C THR A 144 21.99 15.56 11.00
N ALA A 145 21.65 16.37 12.00
CA ALA A 145 20.29 16.43 12.52
C ALA A 145 19.27 16.86 11.44
N GLU A 146 19.73 17.67 10.47
CA GLU A 146 18.92 18.09 9.33
C GLU A 146 18.64 16.94 8.35
N ASP A 147 19.65 16.12 8.03
CA ASP A 147 19.48 14.91 7.21
C ASP A 147 18.38 14.02 7.80
N PHE A 148 18.42 13.88 9.12
CA PHE A 148 17.52 13.04 9.90
C PHE A 148 16.08 13.60 9.95
N ASN A 149 15.92 14.87 10.31
CA ASN A 149 14.61 15.52 10.37
C ASN A 149 13.94 15.56 8.99
N THR A 150 14.72 15.82 7.94
CA THR A 150 14.21 15.80 6.56
C THR A 150 13.75 14.39 6.17
N ALA A 151 14.52 13.36 6.53
CA ALA A 151 14.13 11.97 6.27
C ALA A 151 12.83 11.56 6.99
N ILE A 152 12.64 11.99 8.25
CA ILE A 152 11.40 11.76 8.99
C ILE A 152 10.22 12.46 8.29
N GLY A 153 10.36 13.72 7.91
CA GLY A 153 9.29 14.48 7.25
C GLY A 153 8.91 13.96 5.86
N HIS A 154 9.75 13.11 5.27
CA HIS A 154 9.50 12.40 4.02
C HIS A 154 9.17 10.92 4.20
N GLU A 155 8.89 10.50 5.44
CA GLU A 155 8.49 9.13 5.77
C GLU A 155 9.52 8.07 5.33
N ALA A 156 10.81 8.44 5.30
CA ALA A 156 11.90 7.57 4.87
C ALA A 156 12.37 6.64 6.00
N TRP A 157 11.44 5.88 6.58
CA TRP A 157 11.66 5.10 7.79
C TRP A 157 12.81 4.08 7.71
N PRO A 158 13.08 3.40 6.57
CA PRO A 158 14.25 2.53 6.45
C PRO A 158 15.57 3.29 6.59
N PHE A 159 15.63 4.53 6.11
CA PHE A 159 16.80 5.40 6.25
C PHE A 159 16.96 5.86 7.70
N VAL A 160 15.87 6.34 8.32
CA VAL A 160 15.82 6.77 9.73
C VAL A 160 16.27 5.65 10.66
N THR A 161 15.73 4.45 10.49
CA THR A 161 16.09 3.26 11.28
C THR A 161 17.59 2.97 11.20
N TRP A 162 18.13 2.95 9.98
CA TRP A 162 19.55 2.70 9.77
C TRP A 162 20.44 3.82 10.34
N ALA A 163 20.03 5.09 10.22
CA ALA A 163 20.76 6.21 10.81
C ALA A 163 20.84 6.11 12.34
N VAL A 164 19.73 5.81 13.02
CA VAL A 164 19.70 5.59 14.48
C VAL A 164 20.53 4.36 14.87
N GLU A 165 20.53 3.29 14.06
CA GLU A 165 21.38 2.12 14.30
C GLU A 165 22.87 2.47 14.31
N LYS A 166 23.31 3.36 13.43
CA LYS A 166 24.72 3.75 13.32
C LYS A 166 25.10 4.91 14.24
N GLN A 167 24.16 5.78 14.56
CA GLN A 167 24.34 6.93 15.44
C GLN A 167 23.17 7.05 16.43
N PRO A 168 23.16 6.24 17.52
CA PRO A 168 22.06 6.21 18.48
C PRO A 168 21.73 7.56 19.13
N GLN A 169 22.67 8.51 19.16
CA GLN A 169 22.43 9.87 19.63
C GLN A 169 21.44 10.67 18.77
N LEU A 170 21.11 10.19 17.57
CA LEU A 170 20.09 10.79 16.68
C LEU A 170 18.69 10.27 16.96
N LEU A 171 18.50 9.49 18.03
CA LEU A 171 17.19 8.98 18.43
C LEU A 171 16.17 10.14 18.51
N PRO A 172 15.13 10.16 17.66
CA PRO A 172 14.14 11.23 17.68
C PRO A 172 13.26 11.07 18.91
N SER A 173 12.86 12.19 19.51
CA SER A 173 11.78 12.15 20.49
C SER A 173 10.49 11.69 19.83
N ARG A 174 9.59 11.05 20.59
CA ARG A 174 8.28 10.64 20.05
C ARG A 174 7.45 11.83 19.60
N GLU A 175 7.55 12.98 20.26
CA GLU A 175 6.84 14.20 19.85
C GLU A 175 7.30 14.62 18.46
N THR A 176 8.60 14.48 18.17
CA THR A 176 9.13 14.69 16.82
C THR A 176 8.45 13.71 15.88
N ILE A 177 8.52 12.40 16.15
CA ILE A 177 7.91 11.35 15.31
C ILE A 177 6.41 11.61 15.07
N ASP A 178 5.64 11.93 16.11
CA ASP A 178 4.19 12.16 16.04
C ASP A 178 3.82 13.44 15.31
N SER A 179 4.66 14.48 15.34
CA SER A 179 4.43 15.70 14.55
C SER A 179 4.46 15.46 13.04
N TRP A 180 5.10 14.37 12.61
CA TRP A 180 5.22 13.92 11.22
C TRP A 180 4.33 12.72 10.91
N ARG A 181 3.39 12.40 11.80
CA ARG A 181 2.45 11.31 11.65
C ARG A 181 1.78 11.42 10.25
N PRO A 182 1.92 10.41 9.38
CA PRO A 182 1.35 10.44 8.03
C PRO A 182 -0.13 10.78 8.08
N GLY A 183 -0.64 11.43 7.03
CA GLY A 183 -2.07 11.33 6.76
C GLY A 183 -2.37 9.86 6.48
N TRP A 184 -2.85 9.10 7.48
CA TRP A 184 -3.04 7.62 7.50
C TRP A 184 -3.92 7.03 6.39
N GLY A 185 -4.31 7.81 5.39
CA GLY A 185 -5.37 7.48 4.46
C GLY A 185 -5.01 6.63 3.25
N ILE A 186 -3.73 6.42 2.88
CA ILE A 186 -3.46 5.89 1.52
C ILE A 186 -2.35 4.83 1.41
N ASN A 187 -1.26 4.85 2.20
CA ASN A 187 -0.14 3.93 1.99
C ASN A 187 0.11 2.97 3.17
N MET A 188 -0.33 1.71 3.00
CA MET A 188 -0.09 0.62 3.97
C MET A 188 1.39 0.24 4.13
N GLU A 189 2.21 0.46 3.10
CA GLU A 189 3.65 0.17 3.15
C GLU A 189 4.38 1.14 4.08
N VAL A 190 4.16 2.45 3.91
CA VAL A 190 4.70 3.49 4.79
C VAL A 190 4.35 3.21 6.24
N ARG A 191 3.10 2.82 6.50
CA ARG A 191 2.63 2.50 7.85
C ARG A 191 3.35 1.29 8.44
N ARG A 192 3.58 0.25 7.65
CA ARG A 192 4.34 -0.93 8.09
C ARG A 192 5.78 -0.56 8.44
N GLU A 193 6.42 0.26 7.61
CA GLU A 193 7.79 0.72 7.86
C GLU A 193 7.88 1.61 9.11
N PHE A 194 6.87 2.46 9.35
CA PHE A 194 6.75 3.24 10.57
C PHE A 194 6.66 2.36 11.83
N LEU A 195 5.81 1.33 11.80
CA LEU A 195 5.69 0.38 12.92
C LEU A 195 6.97 -0.40 13.13
N ALA A 196 7.69 -0.77 12.07
CA ALA A 196 9.00 -1.40 12.17
C ALA A 196 10.04 -0.49 12.82
N LEU A 197 10.01 0.83 12.55
CA LEU A 197 10.83 1.81 13.25
C LEU A 197 10.48 1.84 14.75
N LEU A 198 9.20 1.95 15.10
CA LEU A 198 8.76 1.99 16.51
C LEU A 198 9.19 0.74 17.28
N ASP A 199 9.00 -0.44 16.69
CA ASP A 199 9.44 -1.71 17.25
C ASP A 199 10.96 -1.76 17.46
N TYR A 200 11.72 -1.33 16.45
CA TYR A 200 13.17 -1.22 16.55
C TYR A 200 13.62 -0.27 17.67
N LEU A 201 13.01 0.92 17.76
CA LEU A 201 13.33 1.92 18.79
C LEU A 201 13.01 1.40 20.19
N TYR A 202 11.84 0.80 20.38
CA TYR A 202 11.46 0.15 21.64
C TYR A 202 12.42 -0.99 21.99
N GLY A 203 12.79 -1.84 21.02
CA GLY A 203 13.75 -2.92 21.21
C GLY A 203 15.10 -2.44 21.74
N LYS A 204 15.54 -1.25 21.31
CA LYS A 204 16.80 -0.62 21.71
C LYS A 204 16.74 0.13 23.04
N THR A 205 15.67 0.88 23.30
CA THR A 205 15.58 1.76 24.46
C THR A 205 14.85 1.12 25.64
N LYS A 206 13.98 0.15 25.35
CA LYS A 206 12.95 -0.37 26.28
C LYS A 206 12.03 0.72 26.84
N ASP A 207 11.97 1.87 26.18
CA ASP A 207 11.11 2.97 26.56
C ASP A 207 9.73 2.82 25.93
N ARG A 208 8.71 2.68 26.79
CA ARG A 208 7.29 2.55 26.41
C ARG A 208 6.81 3.70 25.52
N TRP A 209 7.49 4.84 25.55
CA TRP A 209 7.21 6.00 24.71
C TRP A 209 7.32 5.70 23.21
N TYR A 210 8.10 4.68 22.80
CA TYR A 210 8.19 4.22 21.41
C TYR A 210 7.19 3.12 21.05
N MET A 211 6.39 2.62 22.00
CA MET A 211 5.40 1.60 21.67
C MET A 211 4.27 2.18 20.79
N PRO A 212 3.77 1.44 19.79
CA PRO A 212 2.65 1.88 18.96
C PRO A 212 1.39 2.16 19.79
N THR A 213 0.71 3.25 19.49
CA THR A 213 -0.60 3.60 20.08
C THR A 213 -1.75 2.83 19.41
N VAL A 214 -2.96 2.90 19.98
CA VAL A 214 -4.18 2.35 19.35
C VAL A 214 -4.37 2.94 17.95
N GLU A 215 -4.18 4.25 17.78
CA GLU A 215 -4.28 4.91 16.48
C GLU A 215 -3.26 4.36 15.49
N ASP A 216 -2.03 4.07 15.95
CA ASP A 216 -0.96 3.54 15.10
C ASP A 216 -1.26 2.14 14.57
N LEU A 217 -2.08 1.36 15.29
CA LEU A 217 -2.40 -0.03 14.99
C LEU A 217 -3.80 -0.25 14.38
N LYS A 218 -4.63 0.80 14.24
CA LYS A 218 -5.94 0.69 13.57
C LYS A 218 -5.84 0.04 12.20
N ASN A 219 -6.65 -0.97 11.90
CA ASN A 219 -6.61 -1.66 10.61
C ASN A 219 -5.21 -2.20 10.20
N GLN A 220 -4.36 -2.56 11.17
CA GLN A 220 -3.10 -3.31 10.92
C GLN A 220 -3.32 -4.81 11.05
N PRO A 221 -2.46 -5.68 10.47
CA PRO A 221 -2.54 -7.13 10.70
C PRO A 221 -2.53 -7.48 12.19
N ALA A 222 -3.21 -8.56 12.61
CA ALA A 222 -3.22 -8.97 14.01
C ALA A 222 -1.82 -9.24 14.57
N GLU A 223 -0.88 -9.71 13.75
CA GLU A 223 0.50 -9.98 14.15
C GLU A 223 1.22 -8.72 14.66
N CYS A 224 0.92 -7.55 14.09
CA CYS A 224 1.48 -6.29 14.57
C CYS A 224 0.98 -5.96 15.98
N ILE A 225 -0.30 -6.19 16.24
CA ILE A 225 -0.92 -5.92 17.55
C ILE A 225 -0.42 -6.92 18.58
N GLN A 226 -0.36 -8.20 18.21
CA GLN A 226 0.19 -9.29 19.01
C GLN A 226 1.64 -9.01 19.40
N SER A 227 2.48 -8.57 18.46
CA SER A 227 3.89 -8.24 18.74
C SER A 227 4.01 -7.18 19.83
N VAL A 228 3.23 -6.10 19.73
CA VAL A 228 3.22 -5.02 20.72
C VAL A 228 2.69 -5.52 22.08
N TYR A 229 1.62 -6.31 22.09
CA TYR A 229 1.08 -6.92 23.30
C TYR A 229 2.08 -7.87 23.98
N PHE A 230 2.81 -8.70 23.23
CA PHE A 230 3.80 -9.61 23.79
C PHE A 230 5.06 -8.91 24.29
N HIS A 231 5.39 -7.74 23.74
CA HIS A 231 6.44 -6.90 24.28
C HIS A 231 6.06 -6.33 25.65
N ASP A 232 4.81 -5.91 25.82
CA ASP A 232 4.30 -5.40 27.09
C ASP A 232 2.78 -5.61 27.21
N PRO A 233 2.34 -6.68 27.92
CA PRO A 233 0.93 -6.98 28.07
C PRO A 233 0.13 -5.88 28.79
N GLY A 234 0.81 -5.01 29.54
CA GLY A 234 0.19 -3.87 30.22
C GLY A 234 0.08 -2.61 29.38
N HIS A 235 0.53 -2.63 28.12
CA HIS A 235 0.49 -1.46 27.23
C HIS A 235 -0.91 -1.16 26.70
N PHE A 236 -1.75 -2.18 26.51
CA PHE A 236 -3.13 -2.02 26.10
C PHE A 236 -4.09 -2.39 27.23
N THR A 237 -5.12 -1.58 27.41
CA THR A 237 -6.30 -1.99 28.18
C THR A 237 -7.19 -2.92 27.34
N ASP A 238 -8.07 -3.67 27.99
CA ASP A 238 -9.09 -4.46 27.29
C ASP A 238 -9.91 -3.59 26.33
N GLN A 239 -10.24 -2.36 26.73
CA GLN A 239 -10.96 -1.42 25.88
C GLN A 239 -10.16 -1.00 24.63
N ASP A 240 -8.83 -0.90 24.74
CA ASP A 240 -7.97 -0.59 23.61
C ASP A 240 -7.89 -1.75 22.62
N LEU A 241 -7.79 -2.99 23.11
CA LEU A 241 -7.84 -4.19 22.28
C LEU A 241 -9.19 -4.33 21.56
N LEU A 242 -10.31 -4.04 22.26
CA LEU A 242 -11.65 -4.01 21.66
C LEU A 242 -11.76 -2.93 20.58
N LYS A 243 -11.22 -1.73 20.81
CA LYS A 243 -11.16 -0.65 19.79
C LYS A 243 -10.35 -1.08 18.55
N LEU A 244 -9.23 -1.77 18.75
CA LEU A 244 -8.42 -2.28 17.65
C LEU A 244 -9.16 -3.36 16.86
N CYS A 245 -9.85 -4.25 17.55
CA CYS A 245 -10.74 -5.27 16.96
C CYS A 245 -11.83 -4.62 16.11
N ALA A 246 -12.53 -3.65 16.68
CA ALA A 246 -13.58 -2.87 16.04
C ALA A 246 -13.10 -2.06 14.82
N SER A 247 -11.80 -1.75 14.73
CA SER A 247 -11.22 -0.95 13.64
C SER A 247 -10.79 -1.74 12.40
N LYS A 248 -10.91 -3.08 12.42
CA LYS A 248 -10.47 -3.95 11.31
C LYS A 248 -11.40 -3.85 10.11
N GLU A 249 -10.82 -3.57 8.94
CA GLU A 249 -11.59 -3.55 7.69
C GLU A 249 -11.83 -4.94 7.09
N THR A 250 -10.95 -5.92 7.37
CA THR A 250 -11.00 -7.28 6.83
C THR A 250 -10.44 -8.28 7.84
N GLY A 251 -10.78 -9.56 7.69
CA GLY A 251 -10.22 -10.66 8.47
C GLY A 251 -10.87 -10.88 9.83
N THR A 252 -10.63 -12.08 10.37
CA THR A 252 -11.07 -12.57 11.69
C THR A 252 -9.92 -12.80 12.65
N ASP A 253 -8.67 -12.63 12.19
CA ASP A 253 -7.42 -12.92 12.90
C ASP A 253 -7.37 -12.34 14.33
N ILE A 254 -7.73 -11.07 14.49
CA ILE A 254 -7.76 -10.42 15.81
C ILE A 254 -8.92 -10.92 16.67
N HIS A 255 -10.07 -11.26 16.08
CA HIS A 255 -11.22 -11.78 16.82
C HIS A 255 -10.89 -13.15 17.40
N GLU A 256 -10.31 -14.02 16.57
CA GLU A 256 -9.84 -15.35 16.97
C GLU A 256 -8.78 -15.26 18.06
N TRP A 257 -7.81 -14.35 17.92
CA TRP A 257 -6.78 -14.17 18.92
C TRP A 257 -7.33 -13.66 20.25
N LEU A 258 -8.12 -12.58 20.26
CA LEU A 258 -8.67 -12.01 21.49
C LEU A 258 -9.61 -12.99 22.20
N SER A 259 -10.47 -13.68 21.44
CA SER A 259 -11.39 -14.68 22.00
C SER A 259 -10.65 -15.92 22.51
N GLY A 260 -9.73 -16.47 21.72
CA GLY A 260 -9.07 -17.72 22.02
C GLY A 260 -7.93 -17.60 23.03
N ALA A 261 -7.04 -16.62 22.86
CA ALA A 261 -5.85 -16.48 23.70
C ALA A 261 -6.11 -15.64 24.96
N LEU A 262 -6.96 -14.62 24.88
CA LEU A 262 -7.22 -13.70 25.99
C LEU A 262 -8.58 -13.94 26.66
N GLY A 263 -9.43 -14.82 26.11
CA GLY A 263 -10.75 -15.11 26.68
C GLY A 263 -11.71 -13.92 26.62
N MET A 264 -11.47 -12.96 25.73
CA MET A 264 -12.31 -11.76 25.62
C MET A 264 -13.62 -12.08 24.90
N ASP A 265 -14.72 -11.54 25.40
CA ASP A 265 -16.01 -11.60 24.70
C ASP A 265 -16.04 -10.58 23.55
N VAL A 266 -15.65 -11.05 22.37
CA VAL A 266 -15.69 -10.29 21.11
C VAL A 266 -16.80 -10.77 20.17
N ALA A 267 -17.58 -11.78 20.59
CA ALA A 267 -18.72 -12.31 19.84
C ALA A 267 -20.04 -11.76 20.40
N ASN A 268 -20.16 -10.43 20.43
CA ASN A 268 -21.32 -9.71 20.97
C ASN A 268 -21.85 -8.66 19.98
N SER A 269 -23.05 -8.11 20.26
CA SER A 269 -23.74 -7.19 19.37
C SER A 269 -22.99 -5.86 19.16
N GLU A 270 -22.18 -5.43 20.13
CA GLU A 270 -21.34 -4.23 19.98
C GLU A 270 -20.27 -4.45 18.91
N MET A 271 -19.54 -5.57 18.98
CA MET A 271 -18.52 -5.91 18.00
C MET A 271 -19.13 -6.21 16.63
N ALA A 272 -20.32 -6.80 16.58
CA ALA A 272 -21.05 -6.97 15.33
C ALA A 272 -21.40 -5.61 14.69
N GLY A 273 -21.87 -4.64 15.50
CA GLY A 273 -22.10 -3.27 15.04
C GLY A 273 -20.81 -2.62 14.51
N ALA A 274 -19.69 -2.78 15.22
CA ALA A 274 -18.40 -2.28 14.76
C ALA A 274 -17.95 -2.91 13.43
N ALA A 275 -17.98 -4.24 13.32
CA ALA A 275 -17.63 -4.96 12.08
C ALA A 275 -18.51 -4.51 10.91
N ALA A 276 -19.82 -4.34 11.14
CA ALA A 276 -20.73 -3.79 10.14
C ALA A 276 -20.34 -2.36 9.72
N SER A 277 -19.96 -1.49 10.66
CA SER A 277 -19.54 -0.12 10.33
C SER A 277 -18.28 -0.05 9.48
N MET A 278 -17.37 -1.01 9.65
CA MET A 278 -16.14 -1.14 8.86
C MET A 278 -16.36 -1.87 7.52
N GLY A 279 -17.51 -2.53 7.37
CA GLY A 279 -17.83 -3.40 6.23
C GLY A 279 -17.06 -4.72 6.24
N ASN A 280 -16.65 -5.21 7.41
CA ASN A 280 -15.93 -6.46 7.56
C ASN A 280 -16.91 -7.65 7.65
N ILE A 281 -17.28 -8.20 6.50
CA ILE A 281 -18.24 -9.31 6.39
C ILE A 281 -17.70 -10.60 7.02
N GLU A 282 -16.40 -10.86 6.88
CA GLU A 282 -15.76 -12.04 7.47
C GLU A 282 -15.86 -12.03 9.00
N ALA A 283 -15.60 -10.88 9.62
CA ALA A 283 -15.80 -10.72 11.07
C ALA A 283 -17.27 -10.88 11.48
N LEU A 284 -18.22 -10.37 10.68
CA LEU A 284 -19.66 -10.56 10.95
C LEU A 284 -20.08 -12.04 10.88
N ASP A 285 -19.62 -12.77 9.87
CA ASP A 285 -19.86 -14.21 9.78
C ASP A 285 -19.29 -14.94 10.99
N TRP A 286 -18.04 -14.66 11.34
CA TRP A 286 -17.39 -15.25 12.52
C TRP A 286 -18.14 -14.95 13.83
N ILE A 287 -18.53 -13.68 14.04
CA ILE A 287 -19.26 -13.26 15.25
C ILE A 287 -20.60 -13.99 15.35
N THR A 288 -21.37 -14.03 14.25
CA THR A 288 -22.69 -14.67 14.24
C THR A 288 -22.63 -16.20 14.30
N GLU A 289 -21.55 -16.83 13.82
CA GLU A 289 -21.32 -18.26 14.00
C GLU A 289 -21.05 -18.61 15.47
N LYS A 290 -20.25 -17.79 16.16
CA LYS A 290 -19.95 -17.98 17.59
C LYS A 290 -21.12 -17.63 18.49
N ASN A 291 -21.87 -16.59 18.14
CA ASN A 291 -23.05 -16.15 18.88
C ASN A 291 -24.14 -15.71 17.89
N PRO A 292 -25.12 -16.58 17.58
CA PRO A 292 -26.19 -16.25 16.65
C PRO A 292 -27.01 -15.00 17.00
N GLU A 293 -27.05 -14.60 18.29
CA GLU A 293 -27.74 -13.39 18.75
C GLU A 293 -26.88 -12.11 18.67
N ALA A 294 -25.57 -12.25 18.44
CA ALA A 294 -24.66 -11.12 18.23
C ALA A 294 -24.81 -10.53 16.82
N PHE A 295 -25.90 -9.80 16.61
CA PHE A 295 -26.24 -9.18 15.33
C PHE A 295 -26.30 -7.64 15.45
N PRO A 296 -25.95 -6.87 14.41
CA PRO A 296 -26.16 -5.42 14.41
C PRO A 296 -27.64 -5.06 14.54
N SER A 297 -27.99 -4.09 15.38
CA SER A 297 -29.39 -3.72 15.56
C SER A 297 -29.99 -3.08 14.30
N LYS A 298 -31.31 -3.21 14.12
CA LYS A 298 -32.05 -2.60 13.01
C LYS A 298 -31.79 -1.09 12.90
N ASP A 299 -31.87 -0.38 14.02
CA ASP A 299 -31.62 1.07 14.08
C ASP A 299 -30.17 1.42 13.72
N PHE A 300 -29.22 0.56 14.06
CA PHE A 300 -27.82 0.72 13.67
C PHE A 300 -27.64 0.56 12.17
N LEU A 301 -28.17 -0.53 11.59
CA LEU A 301 -28.11 -0.78 10.14
C LEU A 301 -28.76 0.35 9.34
N GLN A 302 -29.92 0.85 9.78
CA GLN A 302 -30.59 2.00 9.15
C GLN A 302 -29.71 3.26 9.16
N ARG A 303 -29.08 3.57 10.30
CA ARG A 303 -28.14 4.72 10.40
C ARG A 303 -26.91 4.51 9.52
N LEU A 304 -26.37 3.31 9.49
CA LEU A 304 -25.19 2.97 8.70
C LEU A 304 -25.46 3.15 7.20
N PHE A 305 -26.59 2.63 6.71
CA PHE A 305 -27.00 2.80 5.31
C PHE A 305 -27.30 4.26 4.94
N ARG A 306 -27.69 5.10 5.91
CA ARG A 306 -27.91 6.54 5.69
C ARG A 306 -26.63 7.34 5.46
N VAL A 307 -25.56 7.00 6.17
CA VAL A 307 -24.35 7.83 6.27
C VAL A 307 -23.21 7.32 5.37
N SER A 308 -23.29 6.06 4.93
CA SER A 308 -22.19 5.42 4.22
C SER A 308 -21.89 6.11 2.88
N ARG A 309 -20.76 6.80 2.83
CA ARG A 309 -20.13 7.30 1.60
C ARG A 309 -19.48 6.17 0.78
N TYR A 310 -19.39 4.96 1.33
CA TYR A 310 -18.73 3.81 0.73
C TYR A 310 -19.75 2.84 0.15
N PHE A 311 -20.23 3.16 -1.05
CA PHE A 311 -21.29 2.43 -1.73
C PHE A 311 -21.01 0.92 -1.88
N ARG A 312 -19.75 0.53 -2.17
CA ARG A 312 -19.38 -0.87 -2.42
C ARG A 312 -19.50 -1.78 -1.18
N LYS A 313 -18.84 -1.42 -0.07
CA LYS A 313 -18.90 -2.18 1.19
C LYS A 313 -20.33 -2.23 1.77
N SER A 314 -21.13 -1.20 1.48
CA SER A 314 -22.54 -1.16 1.90
C SER A 314 -23.40 -2.20 1.17
N MET A 315 -23.09 -2.54 -0.08
CA MET A 315 -23.84 -3.56 -0.85
C MET A 315 -23.53 -4.98 -0.40
N GLU A 316 -22.26 -5.27 -0.10
CA GLU A 316 -21.87 -6.55 0.51
C GLU A 316 -22.58 -6.74 1.85
N LEU A 317 -22.67 -5.69 2.67
CA LEU A 317 -23.40 -5.73 3.93
C LEU A 317 -24.91 -5.93 3.72
N VAL A 318 -25.54 -5.25 2.74
CA VAL A 318 -26.97 -5.47 2.43
C VAL A 318 -27.22 -6.92 2.01
N LEU A 319 -26.37 -7.47 1.14
CA LEU A 319 -26.45 -8.87 0.73
C LEU A 319 -26.30 -9.81 1.92
N TRP A 320 -25.32 -9.55 2.78
CA TRP A 320 -25.08 -10.36 3.96
C TRP A 320 -26.28 -10.34 4.91
N VAL A 321 -26.85 -9.16 5.20
CA VAL A 321 -28.06 -9.05 6.04
C VAL A 321 -29.26 -9.73 5.38
N PHE A 322 -29.43 -9.59 4.06
CA PHE A 322 -30.49 -10.28 3.31
C PHE A 322 -30.42 -11.80 3.46
N VAL A 323 -29.21 -12.38 3.44
CA VAL A 323 -29.01 -13.82 3.59
C VAL A 323 -29.23 -14.29 5.02
N LYS A 324 -28.77 -13.51 6.02
CA LYS A 324 -28.76 -13.95 7.42
C LYS A 324 -30.03 -13.61 8.19
N ARG A 325 -30.53 -12.38 8.05
CA ARG A 325 -31.67 -11.81 8.80
C ARG A 325 -32.40 -10.74 7.96
N PRO A 326 -33.09 -11.14 6.87
CA PRO A 326 -33.70 -10.19 5.93
C PRO A 326 -34.78 -9.28 6.55
N GLU A 327 -35.38 -9.66 7.68
CA GLU A 327 -36.33 -8.86 8.45
C GLU A 327 -35.73 -7.57 9.07
N LEU A 328 -34.40 -7.51 9.17
CA LEU A 328 -33.67 -6.35 9.68
C LEU A 328 -33.33 -5.33 8.60
N LEU A 329 -33.55 -5.66 7.32
CA LEU A 329 -33.33 -4.72 6.23
C LEU A 329 -34.30 -3.53 6.31
N PRO A 330 -33.85 -2.32 5.91
CA PRO A 330 -34.75 -1.20 5.68
C PRO A 330 -35.68 -1.49 4.49
N ASP A 331 -36.76 -0.70 4.38
CA ASP A 331 -37.68 -0.74 3.25
C ASP A 331 -36.92 -0.61 1.91
N TRP A 332 -37.28 -1.42 0.91
CA TRP A 332 -36.58 -1.46 -0.36
C TRP A 332 -36.58 -0.09 -1.07
N LYS A 333 -37.63 0.74 -0.90
CA LYS A 333 -37.66 2.12 -1.44
C LYS A 333 -36.63 3.00 -0.75
N TYR A 334 -36.33 2.72 0.52
CA TYR A 334 -35.23 3.37 1.21
C TYR A 334 -33.89 3.00 0.59
N ILE A 335 -33.64 1.70 0.35
CA ILE A 335 -32.42 1.20 -0.31
C ILE A 335 -32.29 1.79 -1.73
N GLN A 336 -33.41 1.84 -2.48
CA GLN A 336 -33.48 2.35 -3.85
C GLN A 336 -32.91 3.77 -4.00
N ARG A 337 -33.12 4.64 -2.99
CA ARG A 337 -32.63 6.02 -3.02
C ARG A 337 -31.10 6.12 -3.07
N TRP A 338 -30.40 5.05 -2.73
CA TRP A 338 -28.94 5.01 -2.63
C TRP A 338 -28.30 4.14 -3.71
N THR A 339 -29.07 3.27 -4.38
CA THR A 339 -28.61 2.37 -5.45
C THR A 339 -28.74 3.04 -6.82
N SER A 340 -27.63 3.57 -7.36
CA SER A 340 -27.61 4.22 -8.69
C SER A 340 -26.80 3.46 -9.75
N PHE A 341 -26.28 2.26 -9.45
CA PHE A 341 -25.35 1.53 -10.32
C PHE A 341 -25.79 0.07 -10.58
N GLY A 342 -25.51 -0.49 -11.76
CA GLY A 342 -26.11 -1.74 -12.28
C GLY A 342 -26.22 -2.93 -11.33
N GLU A 343 -25.12 -3.37 -10.68
CA GLU A 343 -25.14 -4.54 -9.77
C GLU A 343 -26.07 -4.36 -8.55
N SER A 344 -26.29 -3.11 -8.14
CA SER A 344 -27.19 -2.79 -7.03
C SER A 344 -28.67 -2.94 -7.37
N LEU A 345 -29.05 -2.97 -8.66
CA LEU A 345 -30.44 -3.15 -9.08
C LEU A 345 -30.93 -4.57 -8.86
N VAL A 346 -30.09 -5.58 -9.11
CA VAL A 346 -30.45 -7.00 -8.90
C VAL A 346 -30.69 -7.28 -7.41
N ILE A 347 -29.84 -6.73 -6.54
CA ILE A 347 -29.98 -6.86 -5.09
C ILE A 347 -31.25 -6.16 -4.62
N LEU A 348 -31.50 -4.95 -5.13
CA LEU A 348 -32.70 -4.18 -4.82
C LEU A 348 -33.98 -4.94 -5.20
N GLU A 349 -34.02 -5.54 -6.39
CA GLU A 349 -35.15 -6.34 -6.87
C GLU A 349 -35.41 -7.54 -5.95
N ARG A 350 -34.35 -8.26 -5.53
CA ARG A 350 -34.49 -9.37 -4.57
C ARG A 350 -35.05 -8.92 -3.22
N VAL A 351 -34.57 -7.79 -2.69
CA VAL A 351 -35.06 -7.25 -1.42
C VAL A 351 -36.52 -6.82 -1.54
N LYS A 352 -36.88 -6.18 -2.66
CA LYS A 352 -38.25 -5.80 -2.99
C LYS A 352 -39.18 -7.02 -3.04
N ASP A 353 -38.82 -8.03 -3.81
CA ASP A 353 -39.62 -9.26 -3.98
C ASP A 353 -39.82 -10.00 -2.66
N TYR A 354 -38.81 -10.02 -1.79
CA TYR A 354 -38.95 -10.57 -0.44
C TYR A 354 -39.95 -9.78 0.40
N GLN A 355 -39.81 -8.46 0.47
CA GLN A 355 -40.67 -7.61 1.29
C GLN A 355 -42.12 -7.59 0.81
N GLU A 356 -42.36 -7.60 -0.50
CA GLU A 356 -43.70 -7.63 -1.08
C GLU A 356 -44.41 -8.98 -0.84
N ARG A 357 -43.69 -10.10 -0.92
CA ARG A 357 -44.25 -11.43 -0.58
C ARG A 357 -44.65 -11.54 0.88
N ASN A 358 -43.76 -11.16 1.80
CA ASN A 358 -44.05 -11.23 3.23
C ASN A 358 -45.18 -10.29 3.65
N ALA A 359 -45.31 -9.12 3.01
CA ALA A 359 -46.43 -8.22 3.26
C ALA A 359 -47.78 -8.81 2.86
N GLY A 360 -47.81 -9.63 1.79
CA GLY A 360 -48.99 -10.37 1.36
C GLY A 360 -49.36 -11.49 2.34
N GLU A 361 -48.40 -12.27 2.81
CA GLU A 361 -48.62 -13.36 3.77
C GLU A 361 -49.19 -12.87 5.11
N LEU A 362 -48.66 -11.75 5.65
CA LEU A 362 -49.17 -11.13 6.87
C LEU A 362 -50.64 -10.66 6.75
N GLN A 363 -51.07 -10.22 5.56
CA GLN A 363 -52.46 -9.82 5.33
C GLN A 363 -53.40 -11.04 5.31
N VAL A 364 -52.95 -12.16 4.76
CA VAL A 364 -53.73 -13.42 4.74
C VAL A 364 -53.91 -13.95 6.17
N GLU A 365 -52.85 -13.98 6.98
CA GLU A 365 -52.94 -14.43 8.38
C GLU A 365 -53.87 -13.55 9.23
N GLN A 366 -53.88 -12.23 9.01
CA GLN A 366 -54.79 -11.32 9.71
C GLN A 366 -56.26 -11.57 9.33
N ILE A 367 -56.55 -11.80 8.04
CA ILE A 367 -57.90 -12.11 7.56
C ILE A 367 -58.40 -13.44 8.13
N GLU A 368 -57.54 -14.46 8.19
CA GLU A 368 -57.88 -15.76 8.78
C GLU A 368 -58.17 -15.65 10.29
N GLN A 369 -57.36 -14.88 11.03
CA GLN A 369 -57.59 -14.64 12.46
C GLN A 369 -58.87 -13.86 12.76
N GLU A 370 -59.24 -12.88 11.91
CA GLU A 370 -60.49 -12.12 12.04
C GLU A 370 -61.72 -12.98 11.69
N THR A 371 -61.62 -13.82 10.67
CA THR A 371 -62.68 -14.77 10.27
C THR A 371 -62.94 -15.80 11.37
N THR A 372 -61.89 -16.28 12.05
CA THR A 372 -62.00 -17.25 13.15
C THR A 372 -62.54 -16.62 14.45
N ARG A 373 -62.46 -15.30 14.62
CA ARG A 373 -63.03 -14.59 15.78
C ARG A 373 -64.50 -14.21 15.61
N THR A 374 -65.02 -14.22 14.38
CA THR A 374 -66.37 -13.73 14.05
C THR A 374 -67.37 -14.84 13.70
N GLY A 375 -66.90 -16.08 13.54
CA GLY A 375 -67.72 -17.29 13.47
C GLY A 375 -67.65 -18.08 14.77
#